data_AF-A0A256WLP0-F1
#
_entry.id   AF-A0A256WLP0-F1
#
_cell.length_a   1.000
_cell.length_b   1.000
_cell.length_c   1.000
_cell.angle_alpha   90.00
_cell.angle_beta   90.00
_cell.angle_gamma   90.00
#
_symmetry.space_group_name_H-M   'P 1'
#
loop_
_entity.id
_entity.type
_entity.pdbx_description
1 polymer ?
#
loop_
_entity_poly.entity_id
_entity_poly.type
_entity_poly.pdbx_seq_one_letter_code
_entity_poly.pdbx_strand_id
1 'polypeptide(L)'
;MKTFKDLEFKKHKFSKGIQASLELKPNVFISVVAGEGMYSTSKAGVRAKASKPEDVSTFEVAIINENLEPDQQQWDVSGWQSREDIDKIMLKWSK
;
A
#
# COMPACT_ATOMS: atom_id res chain seq x y z
N MET A 1 6.65 -4.18 -16.28
CA MET A 1 6.54 -3.18 -15.21
C MET A 1 5.57 -3.72 -14.19
N LYS A 2 5.90 -3.67 -12.89
CA LYS A 2 4.99 -4.14 -11.83
C LYS A 2 3.84 -3.14 -11.65
N THR A 3 2.67 -3.64 -11.32
CA THR A 3 1.40 -2.91 -11.19
C THR A 3 0.65 -3.40 -9.95
N PHE A 4 -0.46 -2.74 -9.60
CA PHE A 4 -1.36 -3.14 -8.53
C PHE A 4 -1.79 -4.61 -8.64
N LYS A 5 -1.94 -5.13 -9.87
CA LYS A 5 -2.33 -6.53 -10.11
C LYS A 5 -1.27 -7.55 -9.69
N ASP A 6 -0.02 -7.12 -9.56
CA ASP A 6 1.10 -7.95 -9.11
C ASP A 6 1.21 -7.98 -7.57
N LEU A 7 0.35 -7.24 -6.86
CA LEU A 7 0.31 -7.23 -5.39
C LEU A 7 -0.44 -8.44 -4.85
N GLU A 8 0.24 -9.24 -4.02
CA GLU A 8 -0.36 -10.36 -3.31
C GLU A 8 -0.88 -9.93 -1.94
N PHE A 9 -2.20 -9.72 -1.85
CA PHE A 9 -2.85 -9.31 -0.60
C PHE A 9 -3.03 -10.48 0.37
N LYS A 10 -2.59 -10.27 1.60
CA LYS A 10 -2.82 -11.16 2.75
C LYS A 10 -3.54 -10.42 3.87
N LYS A 11 -4.09 -11.16 4.83
CA LYS A 11 -4.69 -10.57 6.04
C LYS A 11 -3.64 -9.76 6.82
N HIS A 12 -4.02 -8.56 7.27
CA HIS A 12 -3.19 -7.73 8.12
C HIS A 12 -3.05 -8.36 9.51
N LYS A 13 -1.82 -8.45 10.04
CA LYS A 13 -1.52 -9.18 11.28
C LYS A 13 -2.14 -8.54 12.53
N PHE A 14 -2.25 -7.21 12.53
CA PHE A 14 -2.59 -6.42 13.72
C PHE A 14 -3.91 -5.64 13.61
N SER A 15 -4.62 -5.74 12.49
CA SER A 15 -5.86 -4.99 12.27
C SER A 15 -6.85 -5.81 11.46
N LYS A 16 -8.13 -5.40 11.45
CA LYS A 16 -9.14 -5.97 10.56
C LYS A 16 -8.95 -5.39 9.15
N GLY A 17 -7.88 -5.81 8.49
CA GLY A 17 -7.49 -5.31 7.18
C GLY A 17 -6.75 -6.32 6.33
N ILE A 18 -6.27 -5.84 5.19
CA ILE A 18 -5.42 -6.54 4.24
C ILE A 18 -4.15 -5.72 4.01
N GLN A 19 -3.09 -6.41 3.60
CA GLN A 19 -1.81 -5.82 3.26
C GLN A 19 -1.15 -6.56 2.11
N ALA A 20 -0.39 -5.86 1.29
CA ALA A 20 0.54 -6.40 0.33
C ALA A 20 1.87 -5.63 0.44
N SER A 21 2.97 -6.32 0.17
CA SER A 21 4.29 -5.69 0.04
C SER A 21 5.00 -6.28 -1.17
N LEU A 22 5.68 -5.43 -1.94
CA LEU A 22 6.37 -5.83 -3.15
C LEU A 22 7.65 -5.00 -3.33
N GLU A 23 8.75 -5.68 -3.64
CA GLU A 23 9.99 -5.00 -4.00
C GLU A 23 9.89 -4.41 -5.41
N LEU A 24 10.07 -3.10 -5.56
CA LEU A 24 9.98 -2.40 -6.85
C LEU A 24 11.32 -2.37 -7.59
N LYS A 25 12.41 -2.25 -6.83
CA LYS A 25 13.83 -2.33 -7.23
C LYS A 25 14.66 -2.66 -5.97
N PRO A 26 15.95 -3.00 -6.08
CA PRO A 26 16.76 -3.43 -4.93
C PRO A 26 16.59 -2.51 -3.71
N ASN A 27 16.15 -3.09 -2.59
CA ASN A 27 15.95 -2.42 -1.30
C ASN A 27 14.90 -1.29 -1.31
N VAL A 28 14.00 -1.25 -2.30
CA VAL A 28 12.87 -0.30 -2.35
C VAL A 28 11.58 -1.07 -2.46
N PHE A 29 10.74 -0.96 -1.44
CA PHE A 29 9.49 -1.68 -1.32
C PHE A 29 8.30 -0.74 -1.33
N ILE A 30 7.20 -1.20 -1.91
CA ILE A 30 5.88 -0.60 -1.71
C ILE A 30 5.12 -1.41 -0.67
N SER A 31 4.51 -0.73 0.30
CA SER A 31 3.56 -1.29 1.25
C SER A 31 2.18 -0.74 0.93
N VAL A 32 1.19 -1.61 0.70
CA VAL A 32 -0.19 -1.23 0.41
C VAL A 32 -1.10 -1.89 1.43
N VAL A 33 -1.86 -1.08 2.17
CA VAL A 33 -2.75 -1.56 3.23
C VAL A 33 -4.15 -0.97 3.09
N ALA A 34 -5.15 -1.72 3.55
CA ALA A 34 -6.51 -1.22 3.70
C ALA A 34 -7.21 -1.95 4.84
N GLY A 35 -8.07 -1.23 5.58
CA GLY A 35 -8.80 -1.82 6.69
C GLY A 35 -8.97 -0.87 7.87
N GLU A 36 -9.40 -1.45 8.98
CA GLU A 36 -9.71 -0.71 10.21
C GLU A 36 -8.50 0.12 10.66
N GLY A 37 -8.68 1.44 10.73
CA GLY A 37 -7.65 2.39 11.15
C GLY A 37 -6.72 2.91 10.04
N MET A 38 -6.73 2.32 8.84
CA MET A 38 -5.86 2.74 7.72
C MET A 38 -6.54 3.81 6.87
N TYR A 39 -5.78 4.74 6.27
CA TYR A 39 -6.25 5.79 5.35
C TYR A 39 -6.76 5.21 4.01
N SER A 40 -7.88 4.49 4.08
CA SER A 40 -8.45 3.65 3.03
C SER A 40 -9.97 3.68 3.09
N THR A 41 -10.63 3.27 2.01
CA THR A 41 -12.10 3.14 1.96
C THR A 41 -12.48 1.75 1.47
N SER A 42 -13.23 1.02 2.29
CA SER A 42 -13.80 -0.28 1.93
C SER A 42 -15.32 -0.19 1.77
N LYS A 43 -15.96 -1.27 1.32
CA LYS A 43 -17.41 -1.42 1.30
C LYS A 43 -18.06 -1.24 2.69
N ALA A 44 -17.31 -1.46 3.77
CA ALA A 44 -17.79 -1.24 5.13
C ALA A 44 -17.69 0.23 5.58
N GLY A 45 -17.07 1.10 4.77
CA GLY A 45 -16.91 2.52 5.03
C GLY A 45 -15.46 2.99 5.05
N VAL A 46 -15.28 4.26 5.42
CA VAL A 46 -13.98 4.93 5.52
C VAL A 46 -13.24 4.43 6.76
N ARG A 47 -11.96 4.04 6.58
CA ARG A 47 -11.11 3.44 7.62
C ARG A 47 -11.76 2.26 8.36
N ALA A 48 -12.67 1.56 7.68
CA ALA A 48 -13.41 0.42 8.19
C ALA A 48 -12.74 -0.89 7.77
N LYS A 49 -13.22 -2.01 8.33
CA LYS A 49 -12.66 -3.33 8.06
C LYS A 49 -12.59 -3.65 6.55
N ALA A 50 -11.54 -4.37 6.14
CA ALA A 50 -11.41 -4.92 4.80
C ALA A 50 -10.93 -6.38 4.90
N SER A 51 -11.49 -7.25 4.07
CA SER A 51 -11.14 -8.69 4.08
C SER A 51 -10.54 -9.16 2.77
N LYS A 52 -10.82 -8.45 1.67
CA LYS A 52 -10.32 -8.75 0.33
C LYS A 52 -10.19 -7.46 -0.49
N PRO A 53 -9.23 -7.36 -1.41
CA PRO A 53 -8.96 -6.11 -2.14
C PRO A 53 -10.11 -5.66 -3.04
N GLU A 54 -11.01 -6.55 -3.47
CA GLU A 54 -12.17 -6.21 -4.30
C GLU A 54 -13.24 -5.43 -3.55
N ASP A 55 -13.20 -5.46 -2.22
CA ASP A 55 -14.10 -4.69 -1.36
C ASP A 55 -13.52 -3.31 -1.02
N VAL A 56 -12.37 -2.95 -1.60
CA VAL A 56 -11.65 -1.71 -1.31
C VAL A 56 -11.67 -0.80 -2.54
N SER A 57 -12.06 0.47 -2.34
CA SER A 57 -12.01 1.50 -3.39
C SER A 57 -10.71 2.30 -3.32
N THR A 58 -10.18 2.54 -2.13
CA THR A 58 -8.90 3.25 -1.93
C THR A 58 -8.05 2.65 -0.82
N PHE A 59 -6.74 2.81 -0.92
CA PHE A 59 -5.74 2.20 -0.05
C PHE A 59 -4.83 3.26 0.58
N GLU A 60 -4.19 2.88 1.69
CA GLU A 60 -3.02 3.59 2.21
C GLU A 60 -1.76 2.94 1.65
N VAL A 61 -0.82 3.77 1.19
CA VAL A 61 0.37 3.34 0.47
C VAL A 61 1.59 4.00 1.11
N ALA A 62 2.64 3.24 1.35
CA ALA A 62 3.93 3.76 1.78
C ALA A 62 5.06 3.21 0.90
N ILE A 63 6.09 4.01 0.71
CA ILE A 63 7.35 3.57 0.11
C ILE A 63 8.39 3.42 1.20
N ILE A 64 9.05 2.26 1.21
CA ILE A 64 10.12 1.93 2.15
C ILE A 64 11.39 1.82 1.31
N ASN A 65 12.27 2.82 1.43
CA ASN A 65 13.57 2.82 0.77
C ASN A 65 14.66 2.49 1.79
N GLU A 66 15.11 1.24 1.83
CA GLU A 66 16.14 0.78 2.76
C GLU A 66 17.56 1.17 2.31
N ASN A 67 17.72 1.87 1.19
CA ASN A 67 19.00 2.47 0.79
C ASN A 67 19.27 3.83 1.46
N LEU A 68 18.27 4.41 2.14
CA LEU A 68 18.42 5.67 2.86
C LEU A 68 18.90 5.42 4.29
N GLU A 69 19.70 6.34 4.83
CA GLU A 69 20.06 6.31 6.25
C GLU A 69 18.79 6.48 7.12
N PRO A 70 18.76 5.94 8.35
CA PRO A 70 17.57 5.95 9.19
C PRO A 70 16.97 7.35 9.45
N ASP A 71 17.82 8.38 9.51
CA ASP A 71 17.42 9.78 9.69
C ASP A 71 16.91 10.45 8.41
N GLN A 72 17.18 9.84 7.26
CA GLN A 72 16.70 10.27 5.94
C GLN A 72 15.42 9.55 5.52
N GLN A 73 14.98 8.54 6.28
CA GLN A 73 13.76 7.81 5.98
C GLN A 73 12.53 8.70 6.20
N GLN A 74 12.03 9.27 5.12
CA GLN A 74 10.76 9.98 5.11
C GLN A 74 9.64 8.95 4.93
N TRP A 75 8.76 8.83 5.91
CA TRP A 75 7.54 8.03 5.77
C TRP A 75 6.58 8.74 4.81
N ASP A 76 6.83 8.61 3.51
CA ASP A 76 5.95 9.10 2.44
C ASP A 76 4.70 8.21 2.38
N VAL A 77 3.77 8.46 3.30
CA VAL A 77 2.49 7.76 3.40
C VAL A 77 1.46 8.53 2.61
N SER A 78 0.98 7.92 1.54
CA SER A 78 -0.12 8.41 0.71
C SER A 78 -1.40 7.67 1.04
N GLY A 79 -2.35 8.36 1.69
CA GLY A 79 -3.68 7.84 1.98
C GLY A 79 -4.64 7.94 0.78
N TRP A 80 -5.70 7.14 0.80
CA TRP A 80 -6.79 7.13 -0.19
C TRP A 80 -6.36 7.02 -1.66
N GLN A 81 -5.36 6.20 -1.94
CA GLN A 81 -4.88 5.96 -3.31
C GLN A 81 -5.78 4.95 -4.03
N SER A 82 -6.18 5.28 -5.25
CA SER A 82 -6.85 4.33 -6.15
C SER A 82 -5.87 3.28 -6.67
N ARG A 83 -6.39 2.24 -7.36
CA ARG A 83 -5.52 1.23 -8.00
C ARG A 83 -4.64 1.87 -9.07
N GLU A 84 -5.21 2.80 -9.82
CA GLU A 84 -4.54 3.57 -10.86
C GLU A 84 -3.48 4.50 -10.29
N ASP A 85 -3.70 5.07 -9.10
CA ASP A 85 -2.68 5.88 -8.42
C ASP A 85 -1.54 5.04 -7.89
N ILE A 86 -1.84 3.84 -7.37
CA ILE A 86 -0.81 2.86 -6.98
C ILE A 86 0.05 2.47 -8.19
N ASP A 87 -0.54 2.22 -9.36
CA ASP A 87 0.22 1.95 -10.59
C ASP A 87 1.19 3.10 -10.92
N LYS A 88 0.76 4.37 -10.77
CA LYS A 88 1.62 5.54 -10.98
C LYS A 88 2.74 5.62 -9.94
N ILE A 89 2.44 5.35 -8.66
CA ILE A 89 3.44 5.31 -7.58
C ILE A 89 4.47 4.24 -7.87
N MET A 90 4.04 3.02 -8.21
CA MET A 90 4.94 1.91 -8.55
C MET A 90 5.82 2.27 -9.74
N LEU A 91 5.26 2.80 -10.83
CA LEU A 91 6.03 3.26 -11.98
C LEU A 91 7.06 4.35 -11.62
N LYS A 92 6.71 5.30 -10.73
CA LYS A 92 7.64 6.35 -10.29
C LYS A 92 8.86 5.76 -9.57
N TRP A 93 8.65 4.75 -8.73
CA TRP A 93 9.70 4.18 -7.86
C TRP A 93 10.43 2.97 -8.45
N SER A 94 9.90 2.37 -9.52
CA SER A 94 10.58 1.30 -10.29
C SER A 94 11.63 1.82 -11.30
N LYS A 95 11.81 3.14 -11.43
CA LYS A 95 12.91 3.75 -12.20
C LYS A 95 14.18 3.79 -11.39
#